data_AF-A0A0M8RNC8-F1
#
_entry.id   AF-A0A0M8RNC8-F1
#
_cell.length_a   1.000
_cell.length_b   1.000
_cell.length_c   1.000
_cell.angle_alpha   90.00
_cell.angle_beta   90.00
_cell.angle_gamma   90.00
#
_symmetry.space_group_name_H-M   'P 1'
#
loop_
_entity.id
_entity.type
_entity.pdbx_description
1 polymer ?
#
loop_
_entity_poly.entity_id
_entity_poly.type
_entity_poly.pdbx_seq_one_letter_code
_entity_poly.pdbx_strand_id
1 'polypeptide(L)'
;MLPWPGPAGQRSYLVTDDKGGILSRLADEMEEVQLAMGTELLDHATEILKDRKAGALEFRFLSTRLCEALRDALRVAESRGGLLDEFEDAVAQSEERQVPADETVE
;
A
#
# COMPACT_ATOMS: atom_id res chain seq x y z
N MET A 1 1.81 -5.11 -4.94
CA MET A 1 0.64 -5.98 -4.61
C MET A 1 -0.61 -5.35 -5.20
N LEU A 2 -1.67 -6.08 -5.54
CA LEU A 2 -2.92 -5.47 -6.04
C LEU A 2 -3.84 -5.07 -4.86
N PRO A 3 -4.55 -3.92 -4.98
CA PRO A 3 -5.34 -3.38 -3.88
C PRO A 3 -6.66 -4.12 -3.66
N TRP A 4 -7.13 -4.91 -4.64
CA TRP A 4 -8.28 -5.79 -4.47
C TRP A 4 -7.87 -7.20 -4.05
N PRO A 5 -8.64 -7.84 -3.15
CA PRO A 5 -8.43 -9.24 -2.82
C PRO A 5 -8.69 -10.13 -4.04
N GLY A 6 -8.08 -11.31 -4.03
CA GLY A 6 -8.36 -12.35 -4.99
C GLY A 6 -9.74 -12.97 -4.76
N PRO A 7 -10.20 -13.86 -5.64
CA PRO A 7 -11.55 -14.42 -5.59
C PRO A 7 -11.94 -15.11 -4.27
N ALA A 8 -10.97 -15.60 -3.48
CA ALA A 8 -11.21 -16.21 -2.17
C ALA A 8 -10.73 -15.31 -1.00
N GLY A 9 -10.60 -14.00 -1.23
CA GLY A 9 -10.21 -13.03 -0.20
C GLY A 9 -8.69 -12.91 0.04
N GLN A 10 -7.88 -13.73 -0.64
CA GLN A 10 -6.42 -13.74 -0.48
C GLN A 10 -5.75 -12.49 -1.07
N ARG A 11 -4.49 -12.26 -0.68
CA ARG A 11 -3.64 -11.25 -1.34
C ARG A 11 -3.49 -11.58 -2.82
N SER A 12 -3.62 -10.56 -3.67
CA SER A 12 -3.43 -10.68 -5.12
C SER A 12 -2.11 -10.04 -5.50
N TYR A 13 -1.24 -10.79 -6.19
CA TYR A 13 0.04 -10.30 -6.67
C TYR A 13 0.00 -10.19 -8.19
N LEU A 14 0.54 -9.09 -8.71
CA LEU A 14 0.78 -8.92 -10.13
C LEU A 14 2.18 -9.45 -10.43
N VAL A 15 2.29 -10.35 -11.41
CA VAL A 15 3.58 -10.80 -11.95
C VAL A 15 3.69 -10.21 -13.36
N THR A 16 4.47 -9.14 -13.51
CA THR A 16 4.80 -8.52 -14.81
C THR A 16 6.29 -8.18 -14.83
N ASP A 17 6.95 -8.25 -15.98
CA ASP A 17 8.35 -7.78 -16.11
C ASP A 17 8.46 -6.24 -16.17
N ASP A 18 7.34 -5.55 -16.43
CA ASP A 18 7.27 -4.11 -16.65
C ASP A 18 6.94 -3.36 -15.35
N LYS A 19 7.96 -2.75 -14.73
CA LYS A 19 7.78 -1.80 -13.62
C LYS A 19 7.07 -0.54 -14.16
N GLY A 20 5.85 -0.28 -13.69
CA GLY A 20 5.05 0.89 -14.12
C GLY A 20 4.04 0.60 -15.24
N GLY A 21 3.78 -0.69 -15.52
CA GLY A 21 2.71 -1.12 -16.41
C GLY A 21 1.32 -0.61 -15.98
N ILE A 22 0.33 -0.71 -16.89
CA ILE A 22 -1.02 -0.15 -16.71
C ILE A 22 -1.68 -0.59 -15.40
N LEU A 23 -1.47 -1.85 -14.99
CA LEU A 23 -2.04 -2.41 -13.77
C LEU A 23 -1.38 -1.86 -12.49
N SER A 24 -0.09 -1.50 -12.56
CA SER A 24 0.60 -0.84 -11.44
C SER A 24 0.04 0.57 -11.22
N ARG A 25 -0.13 1.34 -12.31
CA ARG A 25 -0.73 2.68 -12.23
C ARG A 25 -2.17 2.65 -11.72
N LEU A 26 -2.96 1.69 -12.19
CA LEU A 26 -4.33 1.49 -11.68
C LEU A 26 -4.34 1.09 -10.20
N ALA A 27 -3.35 0.31 -9.76
CA ALA A 27 -3.17 0.02 -8.34
C ALA A 27 -2.85 1.30 -7.56
N ASP A 28 -1.89 2.10 -8.01
CA ASP A 28 -1.49 3.37 -7.37
C ASP A 28 -2.68 4.34 -7.24
N GLU A 29 -3.49 4.50 -8.29
CA GLU A 29 -4.70 5.33 -8.29
C GLU A 29 -5.72 4.84 -7.24
N MET A 30 -5.91 3.52 -7.13
CA MET A 30 -6.82 2.94 -6.16
C MET A 30 -6.30 3.09 -4.73
N GLU A 31 -4.99 2.96 -4.51
CA GLU A 31 -4.34 3.21 -3.22
C GLU A 31 -4.56 4.67 -2.78
N GLU A 32 -4.42 5.63 -3.70
CA GLU A 32 -4.68 7.05 -3.44
C GLU A 32 -6.15 7.29 -3.02
N VAL A 33 -7.10 6.70 -3.74
CA VAL A 33 -8.52 6.79 -3.40
C VAL A 33 -8.81 6.18 -2.02
N GLN A 34 -8.21 5.04 -1.68
CA GLN A 34 -8.35 4.42 -0.36
C GLN A 34 -7.85 5.33 0.78
N LEU A 35 -6.69 5.96 0.60
CA LEU A 35 -6.13 6.89 1.59
C LEU A 35 -6.95 8.18 1.70
N ALA A 36 -7.49 8.69 0.59
CA ALA A 36 -8.38 9.85 0.58
C ALA A 36 -9.68 9.55 1.36
N MET A 37 -10.33 8.40 1.09
CA MET A 37 -11.50 7.96 1.86
C MET A 37 -11.19 7.79 3.35
N GLY A 38 -10.00 7.28 3.69
CA GLY A 38 -9.53 7.19 5.07
C GLY A 38 -9.41 8.56 5.74
N THR A 39 -8.95 9.57 5.00
CA THR A 39 -8.85 10.95 5.48
C THR A 39 -10.23 11.54 5.76
N GLU A 40 -11.17 11.42 4.83
CA GLU A 40 -12.55 11.88 5.02
C GLU A 40 -13.24 11.18 6.21
N LEU A 41 -12.98 9.89 6.40
CA LEU A 41 -13.49 9.13 7.54
C LEU A 41 -12.95 9.67 8.87
N LEU A 42 -11.68 10.06 8.93
CA LEU A 42 -11.07 10.63 10.14
C LEU A 42 -11.67 11.99 10.51
N ASP A 43 -11.99 12.81 9.52
CA ASP A 43 -12.70 14.07 9.74
C ASP A 43 -14.07 13.82 10.35
N HIS A 44 -14.84 12.90 9.76
CA HIS A 44 -16.16 12.54 10.29
C HIS A 44 -16.08 11.87 11.67
N ALA A 45 -15.07 11.03 11.91
CA ALA A 45 -14.81 10.42 13.22
C ALA A 45 -14.61 11.51 14.29
N THR A 46 -13.87 12.56 13.95
CA THR A 46 -13.59 13.68 14.84
C THR A 46 -14.85 14.46 15.20
N GLU A 47 -15.80 14.58 14.27
CA GLU A 47 -17.11 15.19 14.54
C GLU A 47 -17.96 14.33 15.49
N ILE A 48 -18.09 13.03 15.21
CA ILE A 48 -18.86 12.10 16.06
C ILE A 48 -18.29 12.04 17.48
N LEU A 49 -16.96 12.01 17.63
CA LEU A 49 -16.30 11.98 18.93
C LEU A 49 -16.53 13.26 19.75
N LYS A 50 -16.84 14.39 19.11
CA LYS A 50 -17.19 15.65 19.79
C LYS A 50 -18.67 15.70 20.18
N ASP A 51 -19.54 14.94 19.53
CA ASP A 51 -20.96 14.92 19.84
C ASP A 51 -21.26 14.05 21.07
N ARG A 52 -21.61 14.71 22.18
CA ARG A 52 -22.00 14.03 23.43
C ARG A 52 -23.32 13.27 23.34
N LYS A 53 -24.10 13.47 22.27
CA LYS A 53 -25.35 12.76 22.01
C LYS A 53 -25.14 11.49 21.18
N ALA A 54 -23.94 11.29 20.62
CA ALA A 54 -23.64 10.11 19.82
C ALA A 54 -23.89 8.82 20.62
N GLY A 55 -24.65 7.91 20.03
CA GLY A 55 -25.07 6.67 20.64
C GLY A 55 -24.11 5.51 20.38
N ALA A 56 -24.30 4.41 21.13
CA ALA A 56 -23.49 3.20 20.98
C ALA A 56 -23.50 2.61 19.56
N LEU A 57 -24.60 2.76 18.80
CA LEU A 57 -24.69 2.29 17.43
C LEU A 57 -23.76 3.07 16.48
N GLU A 58 -23.73 4.39 16.62
CA GLU A 58 -22.86 5.27 15.83
C GLU A 58 -21.38 4.96 16.13
N PHE A 59 -21.02 4.77 17.40
CA PHE A 59 -19.67 4.35 17.76
C PHE A 59 -19.29 2.96 17.24
N ARG A 60 -20.21 1.98 17.23
CA ARG A 60 -19.96 0.66 16.64
C ARG A 60 -19.75 0.73 15.13
N PHE A 61 -20.57 1.53 14.44
CA PHE A 61 -20.41 1.78 13.02
C PHE A 61 -19.07 2.45 12.73
N LEU A 62 -18.77 3.54 13.44
CA LEU A 62 -17.52 4.28 13.31
C LEU A 62 -16.30 3.39 13.54
N SER A 63 -16.29 2.61 14.62
CA SER A 63 -15.20 1.67 14.93
C SER A 63 -15.01 0.64 13.82
N THR A 64 -16.11 0.16 13.23
CA THR A 64 -16.05 -0.79 12.11
C THR A 64 -15.42 -0.16 10.87
N ARG A 65 -15.81 1.08 10.54
CA ARG A 65 -15.23 1.84 9.41
C ARG A 65 -13.74 2.12 9.63
N LEU A 66 -13.36 2.55 10.84
CA LEU A 66 -11.96 2.82 11.18
C LEU A 66 -11.09 1.56 11.08
N CYS A 67 -11.60 0.41 11.53
CA CYS A 67 -10.91 -0.87 11.38
C CYS A 67 -10.71 -1.28 9.91
N GLU A 68 -11.61 -0.91 9.02
CA GLU A 68 -11.46 -1.18 7.59
C GLU A 68 -10.44 -0.23 6.94
N ALA A 69 -10.56 1.08 7.19
CA ALA A 69 -9.60 2.06 6.68
C ALA A 69 -8.16 1.77 7.16
N LEU A 70 -7.99 1.29 8.40
CA LEU A 70 -6.67 0.89 8.91
C LEU A 70 -6.13 -0.36 8.19
N ARG A 71 -6.98 -1.34 7.87
CA ARG A 71 -6.57 -2.52 7.08
C ARG A 71 -6.15 -2.12 5.67
N ASP A 72 -6.85 -1.17 5.07
CA ASP A 72 -6.52 -0.65 3.74
C ASP A 72 -5.19 0.10 3.79
N ALA A 73 -4.98 0.99 4.75
CA ALA A 73 -3.72 1.71 4.93
C ALA A 73 -2.52 0.78 5.16
N LEU A 74 -2.68 -0.27 5.96
CA LEU A 74 -1.63 -1.29 6.16
C LEU A 74 -1.33 -2.03 4.86
N ARG A 75 -2.35 -2.34 4.05
CA ARG A 75 -2.18 -2.99 2.75
C ARG A 75 -1.38 -2.10 1.79
N VAL A 76 -1.69 -0.81 1.73
CA VAL A 76 -0.93 0.16 0.92
C VAL A 76 0.53 0.23 1.39
N ALA A 77 0.75 0.33 2.70
CA ALA A 77 2.10 0.39 3.26
C ALA A 77 2.93 -0.86 2.94
N GLU A 78 2.36 -2.06 3.07
CA GLU A 78 3.02 -3.32 2.69
C GLU A 78 3.33 -3.37 1.17
N SER A 79 2.40 -2.90 0.33
CA SER A 79 2.60 -2.84 -1.13
C SER A 79 3.82 -1.99 -1.49
N ARG A 80 3.96 -0.83 -0.85
CA ARG A 80 5.05 0.12 -1.08
C ARG A 80 6.37 -0.31 -0.45
N GLY A 81 6.33 -0.96 0.71
CA GLY A 81 7.51 -1.52 1.36
C GLY A 81 8.22 -2.56 0.49
N GLY A 82 7.47 -3.51 -0.09
CA GLY A 82 8.04 -4.50 -1.01
C GLY A 82 8.67 -3.87 -2.26
N LEU A 83 8.12 -2.77 -2.76
CA LEU A 83 8.70 -2.05 -3.90
C LEU A 83 10.05 -1.41 -3.56
N LEU A 84 10.23 -0.93 -2.33
CA LEU A 84 11.51 -0.36 -1.87
C LEU A 84 12.57 -1.45 -1.76
N ASP A 85 12.25 -2.58 -1.13
CA ASP A 85 13.17 -3.73 -1.01
C ASP A 85 13.60 -4.24 -2.40
N GLU A 86 12.64 -4.41 -3.33
CA GLU A 86 12.93 -4.80 -4.72
C GLU A 86 13.75 -3.75 -5.50
N PHE A 87 13.66 -2.47 -5.12
CA PHE A 87 14.46 -1.41 -5.72
C PHE A 87 15.90 -1.45 -5.19
N GLU A 88 16.08 -1.62 -3.87
CA GLU A 88 17.38 -1.77 -3.23
C GLU A 88 18.13 -3.00 -3.78
N ASP A 89 17.46 -4.14 -3.91
CA ASP A 89 18.02 -5.35 -4.52
C ASP A 89 18.46 -5.14 -5.98
N ALA A 90 17.67 -4.41 -6.77
CA ALA A 90 18.00 -4.12 -8.16
C ALA A 90 19.22 -3.20 -8.30
N VAL A 91 19.36 -2.22 -7.40
CA VAL A 91 20.53 -1.32 -7.35
C VAL A 91 21.78 -2.11 -6.97
N ALA A 92 21.72 -2.94 -5.93
CA ALA A 92 22.84 -3.80 -5.52
C ALA A 92 23.31 -4.73 -6.65
N GLN A 93 22.37 -5.35 -7.39
CA GLN A 93 22.68 -6.22 -8.53
C GLN A 93 23.27 -5.48 -9.73
N SER A 94 22.94 -4.20 -9.91
CA SER A 94 23.55 -3.36 -10.95
C SER A 94 24.98 -2.94 -10.62
N GLU A 95 25.29 -2.69 -9.34
CA GLU A 95 26.62 -2.31 -8.86
C GLU A 95 27.60 -3.50 -8.92
N GLU A 96 27.16 -4.70 -8.53
CA GLU A 96 27.96 -5.93 -8.66
C GLU A 96 28.26 -6.30 -10.12
N ARG A 97 27.34 -6.01 -11.04
CA ARG A 97 27.51 -6.29 -12.48
C ARG A 97 28.49 -5.32 -13.16
N GLN A 98 28.88 -4.23 -12.49
CA GLN A 98 29.71 -3.16 -13.04
C GLN A 98 31.17 -3.19 -12.57
N VAL A 99 31.57 -4.15 -11.72
CA VAL A 99 32.98 -4.37 -11.35
C VAL A 99 33.74 -4.97 -12.55
N PRO A 100 34.64 -4.23 -13.21
CA PRO A 100 35.38 -4.77 -14.35
C PRO A 100 36.51 -5.67 -13.84
N ALA A 101 36.67 -6.83 -14.49
CA ALA A 101 37.84 -7.67 -14.38
C ALA A 101 39.03 -7.01 -15.10
N ASP A 102 39.66 -6.01 -14.48
CA ASP A 102 40.96 -5.51 -14.90
C ASP A 102 41.84 -5.20 -13.69
N GLU A 103 42.16 -6.24 -12.92
CA GLU A 103 43.39 -6.31 -12.13
C GLU A 103 43.97 -7.73 -12.30
N THR A 104 44.65 -7.96 -13.42
CA THR A 104 45.78 -8.87 -13.42
C THR A 104 46.88 -8.21 -14.23
N VAL A 105 47.68 -7.44 -13.50
CA VAL A 105 49.01 -6.99 -13.91
C VAL A 105 49.85 -8.23 -14.23
N GLU A 106 50.39 -8.31 -15.44
CA GLU A 106 51.64 -9.01 -15.73
C GLU A 106 52.48 -8.17 -16.70
#